data_AF-A0A1B6EWN0-F1
#
_entry.id   AF-A0A1B6EWN0-F1
#
_cell.length_a   1.000
_cell.length_b   1.000
_cell.length_c   1.000
_cell.angle_alpha   90.00
_cell.angle_beta   90.00
_cell.angle_gamma   90.00
#
_symmetry.space_group_name_H-M   'P 1'
#
loop_
_entity.id
_entity.type
_entity.pdbx_description
1 polymer ?
#
loop_
_entity_poly.entity_id
_entity_poly.type
_entity_poly.pdbx_seq_one_letter_code
_entity_poly.pdbx_strand_id
1 'polypeptide(L)'
;YYQGIKAFLYKVTMKFLILVALVAVALSHPLEVTENDLAQWEMFKVTHEKEYATEEEELKRKTIFLGNLQFVREHNAKFEKGEVTFDVEINKFADLTTQEFSSMMNGYKRPEGYERSGEAFDDSEDIELAKNVDWRKKGAVTGVKDQGQC
;
A
#
# COMPACT_ATOMS: atom_id res chain seq x y z
N TYR A 1 -55.97 -20.26 -19.11
CA TYR A 1 -54.93 -20.92 -18.31
C TYR A 1 -53.52 -20.47 -18.68
N TYR A 2 -53.11 -20.62 -19.96
CA TYR A 2 -51.76 -20.26 -20.44
C TYR A 2 -51.36 -18.78 -20.25
N GLN A 3 -52.28 -17.83 -20.46
CA GLN A 3 -52.01 -16.40 -20.24
C GLN A 3 -51.81 -16.03 -18.76
N GLY A 4 -52.49 -16.71 -17.83
CA GLY A 4 -52.33 -16.47 -16.40
C GLY A 4 -50.98 -16.94 -15.87
N ILE A 5 -50.49 -18.08 -16.37
CA ILE A 5 -49.15 -18.61 -16.03
C ILE A 5 -48.05 -17.68 -16.57
N LYS A 6 -48.18 -17.17 -17.81
CA LYS A 6 -47.22 -16.19 -18.35
C LYS A 6 -47.18 -14.89 -17.56
N ALA A 7 -48.33 -14.36 -17.16
CA ALA A 7 -48.41 -13.14 -16.35
C ALA A 7 -47.83 -13.35 -14.94
N PHE A 8 -48.05 -14.52 -14.35
CA PHE A 8 -47.47 -14.89 -13.06
C PHE A 8 -45.95 -15.04 -13.14
N LEU A 9 -45.46 -15.78 -14.14
CA LEU A 9 -44.02 -15.96 -14.38
C LEU A 9 -43.34 -14.61 -14.66
N TYR A 10 -43.95 -13.72 -15.46
CA TYR A 10 -43.42 -12.38 -15.72
C TYR A 10 -43.31 -11.52 -14.46
N LYS A 11 -44.31 -11.58 -13.56
CA LYS A 11 -44.25 -10.86 -12.27
C LYS A 11 -43.15 -11.41 -11.36
N VAL A 12 -42.94 -12.72 -11.37
CA VAL A 12 -41.90 -13.39 -10.56
C VAL A 12 -40.52 -13.05 -11.11
N THR A 13 -40.32 -13.14 -12.42
CA THR A 13 -39.03 -12.81 -13.06
C THR A 13 -38.69 -11.32 -12.94
N MET A 14 -39.66 -10.40 -13.11
CA MET A 14 -39.42 -8.97 -12.85
C MET A 14 -38.98 -8.71 -11.41
N LYS A 15 -39.65 -9.31 -10.43
CA LYS A 15 -39.26 -9.16 -9.01
C LYS A 15 -37.86 -9.69 -8.74
N PHE A 16 -37.52 -10.84 -9.33
CA PHE A 16 -36.18 -11.42 -9.21
C PHE A 16 -35.11 -10.52 -9.85
N LEU A 17 -35.37 -9.97 -11.03
CA LEU A 17 -34.47 -9.03 -11.71
C LEU A 17 -34.26 -7.74 -10.89
N ILE A 18 -35.31 -7.19 -10.28
CA ILE A 18 -35.21 -6.02 -9.40
C ILE A 18 -34.36 -6.35 -8.17
N LEU A 19 -34.52 -7.54 -7.59
CA LEU A 19 -33.78 -7.97 -6.41
C LEU A 19 -32.29 -8.16 -6.71
N VAL A 20 -31.97 -8.76 -7.87
CA VAL A 20 -30.59 -8.90 -8.36
C VAL A 20 -29.95 -7.53 -8.63
N ALA A 21 -30.70 -6.59 -9.22
CA ALA A 21 -30.20 -5.22 -9.46
C ALA A 21 -29.89 -4.47 -8.16
N LEU A 22 -30.74 -4.60 -7.14
CA LEU A 22 -30.52 -3.97 -5.83
C LEU A 22 -29.31 -4.56 -5.10
N VAL A 23 -29.08 -5.87 -5.19
CA VAL A 23 -27.90 -6.52 -4.61
C VAL A 23 -26.62 -6.09 -5.34
N ALA A 24 -26.65 -5.95 -6.67
CA ALA A 24 -25.51 -5.47 -7.44
C ALA A 24 -25.12 -4.03 -7.07
N VAL A 25 -26.10 -3.14 -6.90
CA VAL A 25 -25.87 -1.75 -6.46
C VAL A 25 -25.34 -1.69 -5.02
N ALA A 26 -25.84 -2.55 -4.13
CA ALA A 26 -25.36 -2.61 -2.75
C ALA A 26 -23.93 -3.18 -2.61
N LEU A 27 -23.45 -3.95 -3.60
CA LEU A 27 -22.09 -4.49 -3.63
C LEU A 27 -21.09 -3.55 -4.31
N SER A 28 -21.56 -2.61 -5.12
CA SER A 28 -20.72 -1.53 -5.65
C SER A 28 -20.67 -0.37 -4.64
N HIS A 29 -19.87 -0.50 -3.58
CA HIS A 29 -19.44 0.68 -2.85
C HIS A 29 -18.22 1.22 -3.59
N PRO A 30 -18.34 2.30 -4.38
CA PRO A 30 -17.14 3.05 -4.76
C PRO A 30 -16.44 3.49 -3.48
N LEU A 31 -15.11 3.49 -3.50
CA LEU A 31 -14.33 4.18 -2.47
C LEU A 31 -14.87 5.60 -2.34
N GLU A 32 -15.57 5.89 -1.24
CA GLU A 32 -16.15 7.20 -1.01
C GLU A 32 -15.01 8.15 -0.66
N VAL A 33 -14.47 8.82 -1.69
CA VAL A 33 -13.42 9.82 -1.52
C VAL A 33 -14.04 11.02 -0.82
N THR A 34 -13.58 11.30 0.40
CA THR A 34 -14.07 12.40 1.22
C THR A 34 -13.33 13.70 0.93
N GLU A 35 -13.91 14.85 1.28
CA GLU A 35 -13.22 16.15 1.24
C GLU A 35 -11.90 16.14 2.03
N ASN A 36 -11.85 15.38 3.13
CA ASN A 36 -10.64 15.20 3.92
C ASN A 36 -9.56 14.40 3.18
N ASP A 37 -9.94 13.45 2.32
CA ASP A 37 -8.99 12.71 1.50
C ASP A 37 -8.39 13.61 0.42
N LEU A 38 -9.20 14.49 -0.16
CA LEU A 38 -8.75 15.50 -1.10
C LEU A 38 -7.80 16.51 -0.45
N ALA A 39 -8.11 16.96 0.77
CA ALA A 39 -7.22 17.84 1.53
C ALA A 39 -5.87 17.17 1.85
N GLN A 40 -5.87 15.88 2.20
CA GLN A 40 -4.64 15.11 2.42
C GLN A 40 -3.81 14.95 1.16
N TRP A 41 -4.45 14.78 -0.01
CA TRP A 41 -3.76 14.75 -1.29
C TRP A 41 -3.03 16.08 -1.58
N GLU A 42 -3.70 17.21 -1.38
CA GLU A 42 -3.08 18.52 -1.58
C GLU A 42 -1.93 18.76 -0.60
N MET A 43 -2.12 18.40 0.69
CA MET A 43 -1.07 18.47 1.70
C MET A 43 0.14 17.59 1.35
N PHE A 44 -0.11 16.38 0.85
CA PHE A 44 0.92 15.44 0.41
C PHE A 44 1.77 16.04 -0.72
N LYS A 45 1.13 16.63 -1.74
CA LYS A 45 1.85 17.27 -2.85
C LYS A 45 2.76 18.39 -2.36
N VAL A 46 2.26 19.24 -1.46
CA VAL A 46 3.05 20.36 -0.89
C VAL A 46 4.19 19.84 -0.01
N THR A 47 3.91 18.88 0.87
CA THR A 47 4.90 18.37 1.85
C THR A 47 6.07 17.64 1.18
N HIS A 48 5.81 16.97 0.06
CA HIS A 48 6.80 16.18 -0.66
C HIS A 48 7.20 16.77 -2.01
N GLU A 49 6.89 18.05 -2.23
CA GLU A 49 7.27 18.82 -3.44
C GLU A 49 6.93 18.07 -4.74
N LYS A 50 5.71 17.53 -4.81
CA LYS A 50 5.24 16.74 -5.95
C LYS A 50 4.72 17.65 -7.05
N GLU A 51 5.28 17.48 -8.23
CA GLU A 51 4.82 18.09 -9.47
C GLU A 51 4.61 17.01 -10.54
N TYR A 52 3.52 17.11 -11.28
CA TYR A 52 3.14 16.14 -12.31
C TYR A 52 3.02 16.83 -13.66
N ALA A 53 3.53 16.19 -14.71
CA ALA A 53 3.65 16.79 -16.04
C ALA A 53 2.31 16.98 -16.75
N THR A 54 1.31 16.15 -16.43
CA THR A 54 -0.01 16.17 -17.06
C THR A 54 -1.10 15.91 -16.02
N GLU A 55 -2.32 16.38 -16.30
CA GLU A 55 -3.50 16.10 -15.47
C GLU A 55 -3.79 14.59 -15.40
N GLU A 56 -3.52 13.84 -16.47
CA GLU A 56 -3.68 12.38 -16.50
C GLU A 56 -2.73 11.69 -15.51
N GLU A 57 -1.46 12.12 -15.47
CA GLU A 57 -0.49 11.58 -14.51
C GLU A 57 -0.86 11.99 -13.09
N GLU A 58 -1.28 13.24 -12.86
CA GLU A 58 -1.76 13.67 -11.54
C GLU A 58 -2.95 12.81 -11.08
N LEU A 59 -3.92 12.55 -11.97
CA LEU A 59 -5.08 11.73 -11.65
C LEU A 59 -4.68 10.29 -11.32
N LYS A 60 -3.74 9.71 -12.06
CA LYS A 60 -3.17 8.38 -11.76
C LYS A 60 -2.52 8.38 -10.37
N ARG A 61 -1.66 9.36 -10.09
CA ARG A 61 -0.91 9.48 -8.83
C ARG A 61 -1.83 9.69 -7.63
N LYS A 62 -2.85 10.53 -7.78
CA LYS A 62 -3.92 10.72 -6.80
C LYS A 62 -4.66 9.42 -6.53
N THR A 63 -5.00 8.66 -7.56
CA THR A 63 -5.70 7.37 -7.40
C THR A 63 -4.87 6.38 -6.58
N ILE A 64 -3.56 6.29 -6.87
CA ILE A 64 -2.62 5.45 -6.11
C ILE A 64 -2.52 5.93 -4.65
N PHE A 65 -2.37 7.23 -4.44
CA PHE A 65 -2.31 7.84 -3.12
C PHE A 65 -3.55 7.52 -2.27
N LEU A 66 -4.75 7.65 -2.84
CA LEU A 66 -6.00 7.35 -2.13
C LEU A 66 -6.08 5.87 -1.73
N GLY A 67 -5.63 4.96 -2.59
CA GLY A 67 -5.52 3.54 -2.26
C GLY A 67 -4.52 3.28 -1.12
N ASN A 68 -3.36 3.91 -1.15
CA ASN A 68 -2.36 3.79 -0.10
C ASN A 68 -2.83 4.43 1.23
N LEU A 69 -3.59 5.52 1.17
CA LEU A 69 -4.20 6.16 2.33
C LEU A 69 -5.24 5.27 3.00
N GLN A 70 -6.07 4.57 2.21
CA GLN A 70 -6.97 3.55 2.74
C GLN A 70 -6.19 2.41 3.39
N PHE A 71 -5.15 1.90 2.73
CA PHE A 71 -4.29 0.86 3.30
C PHE A 71 -3.72 1.27 4.67
N VAL A 72 -3.24 2.50 4.80
CA VAL A 72 -2.73 3.03 6.08
C VAL A 72 -3.80 2.98 7.17
N ARG A 73 -5.03 3.42 6.88
CA ARG A 73 -6.14 3.39 7.85
C ARG A 73 -6.49 1.98 8.29
N GLU A 74 -6.61 1.06 7.34
CA GLU A 74 -6.96 -0.33 7.61
C GLU A 74 -5.86 -1.05 8.40
N HIS A 75 -4.59 -0.81 8.04
CA HIS A 75 -3.46 -1.39 8.74
C HIS A 75 -3.35 -0.86 10.18
N ASN A 76 -3.48 0.44 10.37
CA ASN A 76 -3.37 1.04 11.70
C ASN A 76 -4.55 0.68 12.60
N ALA A 77 -5.76 0.52 12.04
CA ALA A 77 -6.89 -0.01 12.80
C ALA A 77 -6.66 -1.46 13.27
N LYS A 78 -5.89 -2.27 12.53
CA LYS A 78 -5.46 -3.60 12.98
C LYS A 78 -4.35 -3.51 14.02
N PHE A 79 -3.43 -2.56 13.88
CA PHE A 79 -2.37 -2.30 14.84
C PHE A 79 -2.92 -1.90 16.21
N GLU A 80 -3.90 -1.00 16.25
CA GLU A 80 -4.60 -0.60 17.48
C GLU A 80 -5.30 -1.76 18.20
N LYS A 81 -5.73 -2.78 17.45
CA LYS A 81 -6.32 -4.02 17.98
C LYS A 81 -5.27 -5.07 18.38
N GLY A 82 -3.99 -4.82 18.12
CA GLY A 82 -2.91 -5.77 18.34
C GLY A 82 -2.88 -6.95 17.37
N GLU A 83 -3.56 -6.86 16.22
CA GLU A 83 -3.57 -7.91 15.18
C GLU A 83 -2.29 -7.89 14.34
N VAL A 84 -1.61 -6.75 14.28
CA VAL A 84 -0.30 -6.55 13.64
C VAL A 84 0.63 -5.85 14.62
N THR A 85 1.94 -5.99 14.41
CA THR A 85 2.97 -5.52 15.37
C THR A 85 3.59 -4.17 15.02
N PHE A 86 3.14 -3.53 13.95
CA PHE A 86 3.65 -2.24 13.50
C PHE A 86 2.54 -1.39 12.90
N ASP A 87 2.78 -0.09 12.86
CA ASP A 87 1.96 0.91 12.18
C ASP A 87 2.65 1.37 10.89
N VAL A 88 1.86 2.03 10.03
CA VAL A 88 2.32 2.60 8.77
C VAL A 88 1.84 4.04 8.66
N GLU A 89 2.55 4.85 7.87
CA GLU A 89 2.22 6.25 7.65
C GLU A 89 2.42 6.62 6.17
N ILE A 90 1.69 7.65 5.73
CA ILE A 90 1.95 8.31 4.45
C ILE A 90 3.36 8.90 4.45
N ASN A 91 4.13 8.56 3.42
CA ASN A 91 5.46 9.11 3.20
C ASN A 91 5.63 9.52 1.74
N LYS A 92 6.81 10.02 1.35
CA LYS A 92 7.11 10.52 0.00
C LYS A 92 6.86 9.55 -1.16
N PHE A 93 6.64 8.27 -0.88
CA PHE A 93 6.36 7.21 -1.85
C PHE A 93 4.87 6.84 -1.95
N ALA A 94 3.99 7.52 -1.23
CA ALA A 94 2.57 7.18 -1.17
C ALA A 94 1.82 7.33 -2.50
N ASP A 95 2.39 8.01 -3.50
CA ASP A 95 1.85 8.11 -4.87
C ASP A 95 2.42 7.05 -5.84
N LEU A 96 3.19 6.09 -5.33
CA LEU A 96 3.77 5.00 -6.11
C LEU A 96 3.07 3.67 -5.81
N THR A 97 2.96 2.84 -6.85
CA THR A 97 2.65 1.43 -6.67
C THR A 97 3.86 0.69 -6.10
N THR A 98 3.64 -0.48 -5.50
CA THR A 98 4.73 -1.37 -5.02
C THR A 98 5.73 -1.70 -6.13
N GLN A 99 5.24 -1.90 -7.36
CA GLN A 99 6.10 -2.20 -8.52
C GLN A 99 6.95 -0.99 -8.91
N GLU A 100 6.36 0.21 -8.99
CA GLU A 100 7.10 1.45 -9.25
C GLU A 100 8.16 1.68 -8.16
N PHE A 101 7.78 1.60 -6.89
CA PHE A 101 8.71 1.72 -5.77
C PHE A 101 9.88 0.73 -5.89
N SER A 102 9.58 -0.56 -6.10
CA SER A 102 10.62 -1.58 -6.24
C SER A 102 11.52 -1.31 -7.46
N SER A 103 10.98 -0.80 -8.56
CA SER A 103 11.79 -0.50 -9.76
C SER A 103 12.72 0.69 -9.58
N MET A 104 12.36 1.63 -8.71
CA MET A 104 13.09 2.89 -8.49
C MET A 104 14.05 2.82 -7.31
N MET A 105 13.69 2.07 -6.26
CA MET A 105 14.38 2.10 -4.97
C MET A 105 15.16 0.80 -4.67
N ASN A 106 14.92 -0.29 -5.39
CA ASN A 106 15.66 -1.54 -5.18
C ASN A 106 16.74 -1.72 -6.25
N GLY A 107 18.01 -1.63 -5.86
CA GLY A 107 19.15 -1.72 -6.77
C GLY A 107 19.90 -3.05 -6.78
N TYR A 108 19.64 -3.95 -5.82
CA TYR A 108 20.42 -5.19 -5.70
C TYR A 108 20.14 -6.16 -6.86
N LYS A 109 21.18 -6.44 -7.64
CA LYS A 109 21.18 -7.48 -8.68
C LYS A 109 22.30 -8.45 -8.36
N ARG A 110 21.96 -9.69 -8.00
CA ARG A 110 22.95 -10.74 -7.78
C ARG A 110 23.63 -11.05 -9.14
N PRO A 111 24.96 -10.92 -9.27
CA PRO A 111 25.65 -11.29 -10.49
C PRO A 111 25.52 -12.80 -10.77
N GLU A 112 25.43 -13.15 -12.05
CA GLU A 112 25.51 -14.55 -12.47
C GLU A 112 26.91 -15.09 -12.15
N GLY A 113 26.96 -16.30 -11.55
CA GLY A 113 28.22 -16.88 -11.08
C GLY A 113 28.83 -16.21 -9.85
N TYR A 114 28.05 -15.40 -9.09
CA TYR A 114 28.56 -14.83 -7.83
C TYR A 114 28.88 -15.93 -6.81
N GLU A 115 30.18 -16.12 -6.59
CA GLU A 115 30.74 -16.90 -5.49
C GLU A 115 31.17 -15.97 -4.35
N ARG A 116 30.84 -16.35 -3.12
CA ARG A 116 31.25 -15.61 -1.93
C ARG A 116 32.76 -15.78 -1.76
N SER A 117 33.51 -14.68 -1.89
CA SER A 117 34.93 -14.65 -1.56
C SER A 117 35.15 -14.03 -0.17
N GLY A 118 36.18 -14.50 0.53
CA GLY A 118 36.56 -14.03 1.86
C GLY A 118 36.60 -15.15 2.90
N GLU A 119 37.27 -14.87 4.01
CA GLU A 119 37.30 -15.78 5.16
C GLU A 119 35.89 -15.89 5.76
N ALA A 120 35.54 -17.12 6.14
CA ALA A 120 34.35 -17.33 6.95
C ALA A 120 34.56 -16.67 8.32
N PHE A 121 33.48 -16.16 8.89
CA PHE A 121 33.51 -15.69 10.27
C PHE A 121 33.80 -16.89 11.20
N ASP A 122 34.81 -16.78 12.04
CA ASP A 122 35.15 -17.76 13.07
C ASP A 122 34.33 -17.47 14.33
N ASP A 123 33.45 -18.40 14.69
CA ASP A 123 32.58 -18.32 15.87
C ASP A 123 33.05 -19.25 17.01
N SER A 124 34.29 -19.73 16.96
CA SER A 124 34.85 -20.67 17.95
C SER A 124 35.11 -20.05 19.34
N GLU A 125 35.12 -18.73 19.45
CA GLU A 125 35.27 -18.04 20.74
C GLU A 125 33.95 -18.05 21.54
N ASP A 126 33.99 -18.64 22.74
CA ASP A 126 32.86 -18.65 23.66
C ASP A 126 32.77 -17.31 24.41
N ILE A 127 32.10 -16.33 23.79
CA ILE A 127 31.90 -14.99 24.32
C ILE A 127 30.43 -14.79 24.69
N GLU A 128 30.16 -14.33 25.91
CA GLU A 128 28.82 -13.90 26.31
C GLU A 128 28.42 -12.62 25.56
N LEU A 129 27.40 -12.72 24.71
CA LEU A 129 26.87 -11.60 23.95
C LEU A 129 25.80 -10.81 24.71
N ALA A 130 25.78 -9.51 24.49
CA ALA A 130 24.73 -8.64 25.02
C ALA A 130 23.37 -8.98 24.40
N LYS A 131 22.32 -8.97 25.22
CA LYS A 131 20.93 -9.24 24.78
C LYS A 131 20.41 -8.20 23.77
N ASN A 132 20.90 -6.97 23.82
CA ASN A 132 20.51 -5.88 22.92
C ASN A 132 21.73 -5.02 22.59
N VAL A 133 21.91 -4.68 21.31
CA VAL A 133 22.98 -3.79 20.84
C VAL A 133 22.38 -2.72 19.94
N ASP A 134 22.66 -1.45 20.25
CA ASP A 134 22.32 -0.30 19.40
C ASP A 134 23.61 0.45 19.03
N TRP A 135 24.08 0.26 17.81
CA TRP A 135 25.31 0.88 17.30
C TRP A 135 25.21 2.40 17.15
N ARG A 136 24.00 2.96 17.07
CA ARG A 136 23.80 4.43 17.04
C ARG A 136 24.26 5.07 18.34
N LYS A 137 23.99 4.40 19.47
CA LYS A 137 24.44 4.84 20.81
C LYS A 137 25.96 4.73 21.00
N LYS A 138 26.63 3.97 20.13
CA LYS A 138 28.08 3.78 20.15
C LYS A 138 28.81 4.66 19.14
N GLY A 139 28.10 5.52 18.40
CA GLY A 139 28.70 6.41 17.40
C GLY A 139 29.19 5.71 16.13
N ALA A 140 28.81 4.44 15.92
CA ALA A 140 29.24 3.66 14.75
C ALA A 140 28.31 3.79 13.53
N VAL A 141 27.22 4.57 13.66
CA VAL A 141 26.22 4.76 12.60
C VAL A 141 26.20 6.23 12.20
N THR A 142 26.32 6.50 10.90
CA THR A 142 26.22 7.85 10.33
C THR A 142 24.75 8.29 10.21
N GLY A 143 24.52 9.57 9.90
CA GLY A 143 23.18 10.07 9.61
C GLY A 143 22.56 9.37 8.39
N VAL A 144 21.24 9.11 8.45
CA VAL A 144 20.47 8.48 7.37
C VAL A 144 20.63 9.26 6.07
N LYS A 145 20.80 8.54 4.97
CA LYS A 145 20.98 9.08 3.61
C LYS A 145 19.75 8.80 2.75
N ASP A 146 19.61 9.54 1.66
CA ASP A 146 18.59 9.33 0.63
C ASP A 146 19.28 8.89 -0.66
N GLN A 147 18.93 7.70 -1.16
CA GLN A 147 19.51 7.16 -2.39
C GLN A 147 18.95 7.83 -3.66
N GLY A 148 17.81 8.53 -3.55
CA GLY A 148 17.14 9.14 -4.70
C GLY A 148 16.70 8.10 -5.74
N GLN A 149 16.63 8.52 -7.01
CA GLN A 149 16.35 7.65 -8.15
C GLN A 149 17.70 7.26 -8.80
N CYS A 150 18.21 6.07 -8.47
CA CYS A 150 19.52 5.57 -8.91
C CYS A 150 19.41 4.19 -9.57
#